data_AF-A0A7J9YM83-F1
#
_entry.id   AF-A0A7J9YM83-F1
#
_cell.length_a   1.000
_cell.length_b   1.000
_cell.length_c   1.000
_cell.angle_alpha   90.00
_cell.angle_beta   90.00
_cell.angle_gamma   90.00
#
_symmetry.space_group_name_H-M   'P 1'
#
loop_
_entity.id
_entity.type
_entity.pdbx_description
1 polymer ?
#
loop_
_entity_poly.entity_id
_entity_poly.type
_entity_poly.pdbx_seq_one_letter_code
_entity_poly.pdbx_strand_id
1 'polypeptide(L)'
;MIDLDDTTSCPLATRCASWRGCSDLRVCTLMTPIGVLCRTLCADCVNDKRAPRLSIRKVTELVIRHCEHLGIDLDEMADAARQVRDR
;
A
#
# COMPACT_ATOMS: atom_id res chain seq x y z
N MET A 1 -16.15 -7.38 -7.01
CA MET A 1 -14.82 -7.01 -7.53
C MET A 1 -14.03 -6.49 -6.35
N ILE A 2 -12.85 -7.05 -6.08
CA ILE A 2 -12.01 -6.65 -4.96
C ILE A 2 -11.43 -5.27 -5.28
N ASP A 3 -11.56 -4.32 -4.36
CA ASP A 3 -10.88 -3.03 -4.44
C ASP A 3 -9.51 -3.15 -3.77
N LEU A 4 -8.45 -3.21 -4.59
CA LEU A 4 -7.07 -3.32 -4.08
C LEU A 4 -6.59 -2.04 -3.39
N ASP A 5 -7.26 -0.91 -3.62
CA ASP A 5 -6.94 0.38 -3.02
C ASP A 5 -7.76 0.65 -1.75
N ASP A 6 -8.61 -0.29 -1.34
CA ASP A 6 -9.36 -0.17 -0.09
C ASP A 6 -8.42 -0.16 1.12
N THR A 7 -8.43 0.96 1.84
CA THR A 7 -7.61 1.19 3.02
C THR A 7 -8.43 1.40 4.29
N THR A 8 -9.74 1.15 4.28
CA THR A 8 -10.62 1.42 5.45
C THR A 8 -10.21 0.63 6.69
N SER A 9 -9.62 -0.55 6.49
CA SER A 9 -9.13 -1.44 7.56
C SER A 9 -7.63 -1.30 7.82
N CYS A 10 -6.92 -0.48 7.05
CA CYS A 10 -5.48 -0.35 7.15
C CYS A 10 -5.08 0.57 8.31
N PRO A 11 -4.08 0.20 9.13
CA PRO A 11 -3.66 1.01 10.26
C PRO A 11 -2.94 2.29 9.82
N LEU A 12 -3.35 3.42 10.41
CA LEU A 12 -2.64 4.69 10.28
C LEU A 12 -1.48 4.76 11.29
N ALA A 13 -0.25 4.82 10.79
CA ALA A 13 0.93 4.97 11.63
C ALA A 13 1.10 6.42 12.14
N THR A 14 1.83 6.59 13.24
CA THR A 14 2.13 7.90 13.83
C THR A 14 3.18 8.71 13.06
N ARG A 15 3.79 8.13 12.01
CA ARG A 15 4.86 8.75 11.22
C ARG A 15 4.71 8.38 9.75
N CYS A 16 5.03 9.33 8.87
CA CYS A 16 5.15 9.09 7.43
C CYS A 16 6.29 8.08 7.15
N ALA A 17 6.04 7.19 6.19
CA ALA A 17 6.95 6.13 5.79
C ALA A 17 8.18 6.66 5.02
N SER A 18 8.05 7.80 4.34
CA SER A 18 9.07 8.34 3.45
C SER A 18 9.91 9.46 4.08
N TRP A 19 9.31 10.28 4.95
CA TRP A 19 9.97 11.40 5.60
C TRP A 19 9.51 11.56 7.05
N ARG A 20 10.44 11.86 7.97
CA ARG A 20 10.13 12.10 9.38
C ARG A 20 9.98 13.61 9.58
N GLY A 21 8.76 14.09 9.79
CA GLY A 21 8.51 15.50 10.14
C GLY A 21 7.33 16.18 9.45
N CYS A 22 6.55 15.47 8.65
CA CYS A 22 5.38 16.04 8.00
C CYS A 22 4.09 15.80 8.80
N SER A 23 3.18 16.76 8.74
CA SER A 23 1.78 16.68 9.18
C SER A 23 0.90 16.04 8.10
N ASP A 24 -0.40 15.90 8.38
CA ASP A 24 -1.42 15.40 7.44
C ASP A 24 -1.12 13.97 6.92
N LEU A 25 -1.14 13.02 7.85
CA LEU A 25 -0.88 11.61 7.57
C LEU A 25 -2.14 10.91 7.10
N ARG A 26 -2.03 10.18 6.00
CA ARG A 26 -3.07 9.30 5.47
C ARG A 26 -2.50 7.96 5.06
N VAL A 27 -3.33 6.92 5.08
CA VAL A 27 -2.99 5.65 4.46
C VAL A 27 -3.13 5.80 2.95
N CYS A 28 -2.11 5.34 2.22
CA CYS A 28 -2.09 5.29 0.77
C CYS A 28 -1.71 3.88 0.33
N THR A 29 -2.16 3.47 -0.84
CA THR A 29 -1.68 2.26 -1.49
C THR A 29 -0.49 2.55 -2.41
N LEU A 30 0.38 1.57 -2.55
CA LEU A 30 1.54 1.59 -3.43
C LEU A 30 1.54 0.30 -4.23
N MET A 31 1.56 0.42 -5.56
CA MET A 31 1.74 -0.71 -6.46
C MET A 31 3.22 -1.09 -6.51
N THR A 32 3.52 -2.37 -6.35
CA THR A 32 4.87 -2.94 -6.51
C THR A 32 4.81 -4.14 -7.46
N PRO A 33 5.95 -4.63 -7.97
CA PRO A 33 5.95 -5.88 -8.76
C PRO A 33 5.44 -7.10 -8.00
N ILE A 34 5.43 -7.08 -6.65
CA ILE A 34 4.97 -8.18 -5.81
C ILE A 34 3.45 -8.09 -5.55
N GLY A 35 2.89 -6.88 -5.55
CA GLY A 35 1.49 -6.64 -5.23
C GLY A 35 1.26 -5.22 -4.71
N VAL A 36 0.04 -4.98 -4.23
CA VAL A 36 -0.36 -3.72 -3.60
C VAL A 36 -0.11 -3.77 -2.11
N LEU A 37 0.43 -2.69 -1.55
CA LEU A 37 0.64 -2.54 -0.12
C LEU A 37 0.16 -1.18 0.38
N CYS A 38 -0.25 -1.12 1.65
CA CYS A 38 -0.62 0.12 2.30
C CYS A 38 0.55 0.76 3.06
N ARG A 39 0.69 2.09 3.00
CA ARG A 39 1.63 2.89 3.81
C ARG A 39 1.02 4.19 4.27
N THR A 40 1.37 4.60 5.48
CA THR A 40 1.12 5.96 5.94
C THR A 40 2.11 6.93 5.32
N LEU A 41 1.59 7.92 4.59
CA LEU A 41 2.35 8.99 3.95
C LEU A 41 1.72 10.34 4.30
N CYS A 42 2.54 11.39 4.33
CA CYS A 42 2.04 12.76 4.38
C CYS A 42 1.61 13.24 2.99
N ALA A 43 0.78 14.28 2.93
CA ALA A 43 0.39 14.92 1.68
C ALA A 43 1.60 15.29 0.79
N ASP A 44 2.64 15.88 1.36
CA ASP A 44 3.86 16.27 0.62
C ASP A 44 4.52 15.08 -0.07
N CYS A 45 4.69 13.95 0.63
CA CYS A 45 5.31 12.77 0.04
C CYS A 45 4.43 12.16 -1.07
N VAL A 46 3.11 12.29 -0.99
CA VAL A 46 2.21 11.86 -2.06
C VAL A 46 2.34 12.79 -3.27
N ASN A 47 2.33 14.11 -3.05
CA ASN A 47 2.43 15.11 -4.11
C ASN A 47 3.78 15.02 -4.85
N ASP A 48 4.87 14.84 -4.10
CA ASP A 48 6.23 14.68 -4.64
C ASP A 48 6.49 13.28 -5.21
N LYS A 49 5.50 12.36 -5.17
CA LYS A 49 5.65 10.94 -5.55
C LYS A 49 6.83 10.26 -4.85
N ARG A 50 7.10 10.64 -3.60
CA ARG A 50 8.21 10.13 -2.80
C ARG A 50 7.83 8.79 -2.16
N ALA A 51 8.08 7.70 -2.89
CA ALA A 51 7.91 6.36 -2.38
C ALA A 51 8.95 6.00 -1.29
N PRO A 52 8.57 5.28 -0.23
CA PRO A 52 9.52 4.81 0.76
C PRO A 52 10.45 3.74 0.16
N ARG A 53 11.74 3.79 0.49
CA ARG A 53 12.69 2.75 0.09
C ARG A 53 12.54 1.54 1.02
N LEU A 54 12.15 0.40 0.46
CA LEU A 54 11.88 -0.82 1.21
C LEU A 54 12.72 -1.96 0.64
N SER A 55 13.18 -2.87 1.52
CA SER A 55 13.75 -4.13 1.07
C SER A 55 12.66 -5.04 0.50
N ILE A 56 13.02 -5.98 -0.38
CA ILE A 56 12.08 -6.95 -0.96
C ILE A 56 11.32 -7.69 0.14
N ARG A 57 12.03 -8.19 1.17
CA ARG A 57 11.41 -8.81 2.35
C ARG A 57 10.34 -7.91 2.95
N LYS A 58 10.62 -6.62 3.12
CA LYS A 58 9.67 -5.70 3.73
C LYS A 58 8.46 -5.42 2.83
N VAL A 59 8.67 -5.36 1.52
CA VAL A 59 7.59 -5.27 0.54
C VAL A 59 6.68 -6.48 0.67
N THR A 60 7.23 -7.70 0.64
CA THR A 60 6.44 -8.94 0.79
C THR A 60 5.63 -8.95 2.08
N GLU A 61 6.25 -8.63 3.22
CA GLU A 61 5.54 -8.54 4.52
C GLU A 61 4.37 -7.54 4.49
N LEU A 62 4.53 -6.41 3.80
CA LEU A 62 3.50 -5.37 3.73
C LEU A 62 2.38 -5.70 2.75
N VAL A 63 2.68 -6.39 1.65
CA VAL A 63 1.68 -6.89 0.72
C VAL A 63 0.81 -7.95 1.42
N ILE A 64 1.41 -8.91 2.13
CA ILE A 64 0.68 -9.93 2.89
C ILE A 64 -0.27 -9.28 3.91
N ARG A 65 0.20 -8.27 4.65
CA ARG A 65 -0.65 -7.54 5.59
C ARG A 65 -1.81 -6.81 4.90
N HIS A 66 -1.59 -6.29 3.70
CA HIS A 66 -2.66 -5.63 2.95
C HIS A 66 -3.71 -6.65 2.51
N CYS A 67 -3.28 -7.83 2.04
CA CYS A 67 -4.16 -8.97 1.78
C CYS A 67 -4.99 -9.34 3.03
N GLU A 68 -4.35 -9.44 4.20
CA GLU A 68 -5.03 -9.72 5.48
C GLU A 68 -6.12 -8.67 5.80
N HIS A 69 -5.86 -7.37 5.56
CA HIS A 69 -6.85 -6.32 5.79
C HIS A 69 -8.04 -6.38 4.82
N LEU A 70 -7.81 -6.87 3.60
CA LEU A 70 -8.84 -7.07 2.58
C LEU A 70 -9.58 -8.42 2.74
N GLY A 71 -9.07 -9.31 3.60
CA GLY A 71 -9.61 -10.66 3.78
C GLY A 71 -9.36 -11.58 2.58
N ILE A 72 -8.25 -11.37 1.87
CA ILE A 72 -7.83 -12.16 0.69
C ILE A 72 -6.42 -12.70 0.87
N ASP A 73 -5.98 -13.58 -0.03
CA ASP A 73 -4.59 -14.01 -0.15
C ASP A 73 -3.81 -13.30 -1.29
N LEU A 74 -2.57 -13.75 -1.53
CA LEU A 74 -1.70 -13.18 -2.57
C LEU A 74 -2.13 -13.56 -3.99
N ASP A 75 -2.69 -14.75 -4.18
CA ASP A 75 -3.13 -15.23 -5.49
C ASP A 75 -4.40 -14.48 -5.92
N GLU A 76 -5.35 -14.31 -4.99
CA GLU A 76 -6.54 -13.48 -5.19
C GLU A 76 -6.19 -12.02 -5.52
N MET A 77 -5.19 -11.45 -4.83
CA MET A 77 -4.68 -10.12 -5.16
C MET A 77 -4.09 -10.06 -6.58
N ALA A 78 -3.30 -11.06 -6.96
CA ALA A 78 -2.68 -11.11 -8.29
C ALA A 78 -3.74 -11.19 -9.40
N ASP A 79 -4.80 -11.97 -9.20
CA ASP A 79 -5.91 -12.08 -10.14
C ASP A 79 -6.72 -10.79 -10.23
N ALA A 80 -7.01 -10.12 -9.10
CA ALA A 80 -7.63 -8.80 -9.10
C ALA A 80 -6.76 -7.75 -9.82
N ALA A 81 -5.44 -7.78 -9.63
CA ALA A 81 -4.53 -6.83 -10.27
C ALA A 81 -4.47 -6.98 -11.80
N ARG A 82 -4.60 -8.22 -12.32
CA ARG A 82 -4.71 -8.47 -13.77
C ARG A 82 -5.99 -7.86 -14.33
N GLN A 83 -7.11 -8.04 -13.65
CA GLN A 83 -8.41 -7.49 -14.07
C GLN A 83 -8.42 -5.96 -14.14
N VAL A 84 -7.62 -5.27 -13.31
CA VAL A 84 -7.47 -3.81 -13.35
C VAL A 84 -6.60 -3.37 -14.53
N ARG A 85 -5.58 -4.16 -14.92
CA ARG A 85 -4.67 -3.82 -16.04
C ARG A 85 -5.30 -4.05 -17.41
N ASP A 86 -6.24 -4.98 -17.51
CA ASP A 86 -6.92 -5.33 -18.76
C ASP A 86 -8.12 -4.39 -19.06
N ARG A 87 -8.29 -3.32 -18.27
CA ARG A 87 -9.30 -2.26 -18.45
C ARG A 87 -8.67 -0.98 -18.98
#